data_AF-A0A524K8M2-F1
#
_entry.id   AF-A0A524K8M2-F1
#
_cell.length_a   1.000
_cell.length_b   1.000
_cell.length_c   1.000
_cell.angle_alpha   90.00
_cell.angle_beta   90.00
_cell.angle_gamma   90.00
#
_symmetry.space_group_name_H-M   'P 1'
#
loop_
_entity.id
_entity.type
_entity.pdbx_description
1 polymer ?
#
loop_
_entity_poly.entity_id
_entity_poly.type
_entity_poly.pdbx_seq_one_letter_code
_entity_poly.pdbx_strand_id
1 'polypeptide(L)'
;MDKIIKALAHHGAIRIFVADTTQLVNEAATRHQCYPTAAAALGRTMSAGALLAAFLKSEDEKVTIQSNGGSPLGTILVDANGKGEIRGFVANPEVHFINPATGKLDVGRAVGHDGTLRVIRDMSLRHDFTGTVNLQTGEIAEDFAYYFTLSEQTPSAVSLGVLVDKNSNVMASGALMIQMMPEASEADVKAAEQAVKE
;
A
#
# COMPACT_ATOMS: atom_id res chain seq x y z
N MET A 1 -1.23 1.56 -19.13
CA MET A 1 -2.48 0.90 -18.72
C MET A 1 -2.16 0.20 -17.43
N ASP A 2 -2.86 0.60 -16.37
CA ASP A 2 -2.67 0.05 -15.04
C ASP A 2 -3.09 -1.41 -15.01
N LYS A 3 -2.37 -2.22 -14.24
CA LYS A 3 -2.61 -3.67 -14.14
C LYS A 3 -1.97 -4.23 -12.89
N ILE A 4 -2.52 -5.34 -12.42
CA ILE A 4 -1.91 -6.18 -11.39
C ILE A 4 -1.63 -7.58 -11.94
N ILE A 5 -0.45 -8.09 -11.64
CA ILE A 5 0.01 -9.43 -12.01
C ILE A 5 0.15 -10.24 -10.72
N LYS A 6 -0.40 -11.45 -10.73
CA LYS A 6 -0.24 -12.44 -9.65
C LYS A 6 0.61 -13.57 -10.20
N ALA A 7 1.65 -13.95 -9.46
CA ALA A 7 2.53 -15.03 -9.84
C ALA A 7 2.81 -15.95 -8.65
N LEU A 8 3.16 -17.19 -8.98
CA LEU A 8 3.68 -18.18 -8.05
C LEU A 8 5.09 -18.54 -8.50
N ALA A 9 6.01 -18.65 -7.55
CA ALA A 9 7.36 -19.13 -7.77
C ALA A 9 7.66 -20.31 -6.84
N HIS A 10 8.78 -21.00 -7.08
CA HIS A 10 9.26 -22.09 -6.22
C HIS A 10 8.18 -23.17 -5.97
N HIS A 11 7.58 -23.68 -7.05
CA HIS A 11 6.51 -24.69 -6.98
C HIS A 11 5.30 -24.28 -6.12
N GLY A 12 5.04 -22.98 -6.01
CA GLY A 12 3.92 -22.44 -5.22
C GLY A 12 4.31 -21.99 -3.82
N ALA A 13 5.55 -22.19 -3.38
CA ALA A 13 6.02 -21.76 -2.05
C ALA A 13 6.08 -20.23 -1.88
N ILE A 14 6.18 -19.48 -2.98
CA ILE A 14 6.27 -18.02 -2.96
C ILE A 14 5.15 -17.44 -3.81
N ARG A 15 4.40 -16.49 -3.24
CA ARG A 15 3.39 -15.71 -3.94
C ARG A 15 3.89 -14.30 -4.20
N ILE A 16 3.77 -13.83 -5.43
CA ILE A 16 4.26 -12.53 -5.88
C ILE A 16 3.11 -11.73 -6.49
N PHE A 17 3.00 -10.46 -6.10
CA PHE A 17 2.10 -9.49 -6.69
C PHE A 17 2.88 -8.30 -7.20
N VAL A 18 2.59 -7.86 -8.42
CA VAL A 18 3.15 -6.64 -9.01
C VAL A 18 2.01 -5.80 -9.57
N ALA A 19 1.93 -4.54 -9.17
CA ALA A 19 0.92 -3.61 -9.68
C ALA A 19 1.58 -2.37 -10.28
N ASP A 20 1.13 -1.98 -11.47
CA ASP A 20 1.29 -0.65 -12.03
C ASP A 20 -0.01 0.12 -11.77
N THR A 21 0.08 1.20 -11.01
CA THR A 21 -1.04 2.02 -10.54
C THR A 21 -0.86 3.49 -10.95
N THR A 22 -0.05 3.75 -11.97
CA THR A 22 0.35 5.10 -12.37
C THR A 22 -0.87 5.96 -12.72
N GLN A 23 -1.80 5.47 -13.56
CA GLN A 23 -2.97 6.25 -13.98
C GLN A 23 -3.96 6.46 -12.83
N LEU A 24 -4.20 5.42 -12.04
CA LEU A 24 -5.06 5.45 -10.86
C LEU A 24 -4.60 6.54 -9.88
N VAL A 25 -3.31 6.53 -9.55
CA VAL A 25 -2.75 7.47 -8.57
C VAL A 25 -2.67 8.87 -9.15
N ASN A 26 -2.30 9.01 -10.43
CA ASN A 26 -2.28 10.33 -11.09
C ASN A 26 -3.69 10.95 -11.14
N GLU A 27 -4.72 10.16 -11.44
CA GLU A 27 -6.10 10.63 -11.44
C GLU A 27 -6.54 11.10 -10.05
N ALA A 28 -6.31 10.31 -9.00
CA ALA A 28 -6.67 10.68 -7.64
C ALA A 28 -5.92 11.93 -7.17
N ALA A 29 -4.60 11.98 -7.36
CA ALA A 29 -3.78 13.14 -6.99
C ALA A 29 -4.23 14.42 -7.71
N THR A 30 -4.57 14.32 -9.01
CA THR A 30 -5.08 15.46 -9.79
C THR A 30 -6.44 15.92 -9.28
N ARG A 31 -7.38 15.00 -9.05
CA ARG A 31 -8.74 15.31 -8.55
C ARG A 31 -8.71 15.98 -7.18
N HIS A 32 -7.80 15.56 -6.33
CA HIS A 32 -7.65 16.09 -4.97
C HIS A 32 -6.62 17.23 -4.86
N GLN A 33 -6.02 17.66 -5.97
CA GLN A 33 -5.02 18.72 -6.03
C GLN A 33 -3.86 18.49 -5.04
N CYS A 34 -3.42 17.23 -4.92
CA CYS A 34 -2.40 16.84 -3.98
C CYS A 34 -1.05 17.46 -4.30
N TYR A 35 -0.37 17.97 -3.27
CA TYR A 35 1.04 18.31 -3.33
C TYR A 35 1.87 17.02 -3.32
N PRO A 36 3.16 17.07 -3.73
CA PRO A 36 3.91 15.85 -4.04
C PRO A 36 4.00 14.82 -2.91
N THR A 37 4.16 15.26 -1.66
CA THR A 37 4.25 14.32 -0.52
C THR A 37 2.89 13.68 -0.22
N ALA A 38 1.81 14.46 -0.25
CA ALA A 38 0.45 13.95 -0.13
C ALA A 38 0.09 12.97 -1.26
N ALA A 39 0.47 13.28 -2.50
CA ALA A 39 0.28 12.40 -3.65
C ALA A 39 1.05 11.08 -3.50
N ALA A 40 2.29 11.13 -2.98
CA ALA A 40 3.06 9.93 -2.69
C ALA A 40 2.43 9.07 -1.59
N ALA A 41 1.98 9.69 -0.49
CA ALA A 41 1.33 8.98 0.61
C ALA A 41 -0.01 8.33 0.18
N LEU A 42 -0.84 9.08 -0.55
CA LEU A 42 -2.08 8.58 -1.14
C LEU A 42 -1.77 7.44 -2.11
N GLY A 43 -0.83 7.64 -3.02
CA GLY A 43 -0.48 6.69 -4.07
C GLY A 43 0.06 5.37 -3.55
N ARG A 44 0.93 5.39 -2.53
CA ARG A 44 1.39 4.18 -1.84
C ARG A 44 0.20 3.43 -1.24
N THR A 45 -0.70 4.14 -0.57
CA THR A 45 -1.87 3.53 0.08
C THR A 45 -2.87 2.97 -0.94
N MET A 46 -3.11 3.65 -2.07
CA MET A 46 -3.94 3.14 -3.16
C MET A 46 -3.32 1.91 -3.82
N SER A 47 -2.00 1.90 -3.97
CA SER A 47 -1.28 0.73 -4.52
C SER A 47 -1.34 -0.46 -3.58
N ALA A 48 -1.27 -0.25 -2.26
CA ALA A 48 -1.57 -1.28 -1.28
C ALA A 48 -3.05 -1.73 -1.34
N GLY A 49 -3.98 -0.81 -1.61
CA GLY A 49 -5.38 -1.14 -1.91
C GLY A 49 -5.52 -2.09 -3.09
N ALA A 50 -4.74 -1.88 -4.16
CA ALA A 50 -4.73 -2.79 -5.31
C ALA A 50 -4.22 -4.20 -4.94
N LEU A 51 -3.19 -4.28 -4.10
CA LEU A 51 -2.71 -5.57 -3.58
C LEU A 51 -3.78 -6.28 -2.74
N LEU A 52 -4.46 -5.57 -1.85
CA LEU A 52 -5.49 -6.14 -0.99
C LEU A 52 -6.73 -6.56 -1.79
N ALA A 53 -7.16 -5.76 -2.77
CA ALA A 53 -8.25 -6.11 -3.67
C ALA A 53 -7.96 -7.40 -4.46
N ALA A 54 -6.68 -7.64 -4.77
CA ALA A 54 -6.26 -8.88 -5.40
C ALA A 54 -6.45 -10.14 -4.52
N PHE A 55 -6.73 -10.01 -3.23
CA PHE A 55 -7.08 -11.14 -2.35
C PHE A 55 -8.58 -11.42 -2.27
N LEU A 56 -9.42 -10.49 -2.73
CA LEU A 56 -10.87 -10.64 -2.69
C LEU A 56 -11.32 -11.77 -3.63
N LYS A 57 -12.36 -12.49 -3.21
CA LYS A 57 -12.86 -13.69 -3.88
C LYS A 57 -14.12 -13.43 -4.71
N SER A 58 -14.81 -12.34 -4.43
CA SER A 58 -16.02 -11.93 -5.14
C SER A 58 -16.00 -10.44 -5.46
N GLU A 59 -16.71 -10.04 -6.52
CA GLU A 59 -16.88 -8.67 -6.95
C GLU A 59 -17.64 -7.80 -5.93
N ASP A 60 -18.43 -8.43 -5.06
CA ASP A 60 -19.20 -7.77 -4.00
C ASP A 60 -18.38 -7.52 -2.72
N GLU A 61 -17.19 -8.11 -2.62
CA GLU A 61 -16.30 -7.87 -1.50
C GLU A 61 -15.57 -6.53 -1.67
N LYS A 62 -15.30 -5.87 -0.55
CA LYS A 62 -14.54 -4.62 -0.52
C LYS A 62 -13.57 -4.59 0.65
N VAL A 63 -12.51 -3.82 0.47
CA VAL A 63 -11.54 -3.51 1.51
C VAL A 63 -11.44 -2.00 1.66
N THR A 64 -11.51 -1.53 2.90
CA THR A 64 -11.29 -0.14 3.28
C THR A 64 -10.01 -0.06 4.11
N ILE A 65 -9.07 0.77 3.68
CA ILE A 65 -7.84 1.11 4.40
C ILE A 65 -8.04 2.48 5.02
N GLN A 66 -7.70 2.60 6.30
CA GLN A 66 -7.59 3.86 7.01
C GLN A 66 -6.21 3.95 7.67
N SER A 67 -5.44 4.99 7.34
CA SER A 67 -4.15 5.29 7.99
C SER A 67 -4.17 6.69 8.56
N ASN A 68 -3.77 6.84 9.82
CA ASN A 68 -3.61 8.14 10.46
C ASN A 68 -2.53 8.02 11.54
N GLY A 69 -1.43 8.75 11.38
CA GLY A 69 -0.28 8.73 12.30
C GLY A 69 -0.14 10.00 13.15
N GLY A 70 -1.20 10.80 13.27
CA GLY A 70 -1.21 11.98 14.13
C GLY A 70 -0.43 13.19 13.60
N SER A 71 -0.10 13.21 12.31
CA SER A 71 0.70 14.28 11.68
C SER A 71 -0.12 15.09 10.66
N PRO A 72 0.40 16.23 10.10
CA PRO A 72 -0.39 17.16 9.31
C PRO A 72 -1.10 16.59 8.09
N LEU A 73 -0.70 15.45 7.51
CA LEU A 73 -1.44 14.84 6.38
C LEU A 73 -2.86 14.42 6.80
N GLY A 74 -3.06 14.13 8.08
CA GLY A 74 -4.31 13.61 8.62
C GLY A 74 -4.61 12.20 8.14
N THR A 75 -5.89 11.88 8.01
CA THR A 75 -6.34 10.53 7.61
C THR A 75 -6.14 10.32 6.12
N ILE A 76 -5.52 9.19 5.75
CA ILE A 76 -5.59 8.59 4.42
C ILE A 76 -6.71 7.55 4.44
N LEU A 77 -7.65 7.63 3.50
CA LEU A 77 -8.72 6.64 3.33
C LEU A 77 -8.73 6.11 1.90
N VAL A 78 -8.71 4.78 1.75
CA VAL A 78 -8.78 4.11 0.44
C VAL A 78 -9.80 2.98 0.50
N ASP A 79 -10.71 2.95 -0.46
CA ASP A 79 -11.57 1.80 -0.75
C ASP A 79 -11.08 1.09 -2.00
N ALA A 80 -11.08 -0.24 -1.99
CA ALA A 80 -10.86 -1.06 -3.16
C ALA A 80 -11.85 -2.23 -3.17
N ASN A 81 -12.36 -2.64 -4.33
CA ASN A 81 -13.35 -3.72 -4.45
C ASN A 81 -12.86 -4.89 -5.32
N GLY A 82 -13.61 -6.00 -5.31
CA GLY A 82 -13.28 -7.20 -6.08
C GLY A 82 -13.28 -7.03 -7.60
N LYS A 83 -13.80 -5.91 -8.12
CA LYS A 83 -13.75 -5.53 -9.54
C LYS A 83 -12.46 -4.82 -9.93
N GLY A 84 -11.60 -4.53 -8.95
CA GLY A 84 -10.36 -3.77 -9.16
C GLY A 84 -10.58 -2.26 -9.24
N GLU A 85 -11.75 -1.76 -8.84
CA GLU A 85 -12.01 -0.32 -8.75
C GLU A 85 -11.50 0.20 -7.42
N ILE A 86 -10.78 1.32 -7.45
CA ILE A 86 -10.10 1.89 -6.28
C ILE A 86 -10.37 3.39 -6.23
N ARG A 87 -10.67 3.90 -5.04
CA ARG A 87 -10.83 5.33 -4.77
C ARG A 87 -10.21 5.65 -3.42
N GLY A 88 -9.75 6.88 -3.24
CA GLY A 88 -9.25 7.31 -1.96
C GLY A 88 -8.91 8.79 -1.93
N PHE A 89 -8.72 9.29 -0.72
CA PHE A 89 -8.32 10.67 -0.49
C PHE A 89 -7.42 10.77 0.76
N VAL A 90 -6.79 11.93 0.91
CA VAL A 90 -6.09 12.34 2.13
C VAL A 90 -6.78 13.57 2.69
N ALA A 91 -6.79 13.72 4.02
CA ALA A 91 -7.48 14.81 4.68
C ALA A 91 -6.92 16.19 4.26
N ASN A 92 -5.60 16.34 4.21
CA ASN A 92 -4.93 17.60 3.89
C ASN A 92 -4.02 17.42 2.65
N PRO A 93 -4.56 17.60 1.42
CA PRO A 93 -3.82 17.34 0.17
C PRO A 93 -2.64 18.29 -0.07
N GLU A 94 -2.61 19.45 0.56
CA GLU A 94 -1.55 20.46 0.44
C GLU A 94 -0.30 20.18 1.28
N VAL A 95 -0.25 19.06 2.00
CA VAL A 95 0.91 18.69 2.82
C VAL A 95 2.09 18.29 1.95
N HIS A 96 3.21 18.99 2.17
CA HIS A 96 4.46 18.74 1.46
C HIS A 96 5.67 18.88 2.36
N PHE A 97 6.47 17.83 2.42
CA PHE A 97 7.74 17.77 3.13
C PHE A 97 8.80 17.09 2.26
N ILE A 98 10.00 17.67 2.30
CA ILE A 98 11.22 17.10 1.72
C ILE A 98 12.14 16.70 2.86
N ASN A 99 12.66 15.48 2.79
CA ASN A 99 13.62 14.98 3.75
C ASN A 99 14.97 15.67 3.49
N PRO A 100 15.53 16.43 4.44
CA PRO A 100 16.74 17.23 4.20
C PRO A 100 17.99 16.38 4.00
N ALA A 101 18.01 15.13 4.51
CA ALA A 101 19.16 14.25 4.38
C ALA A 101 19.19 13.51 3.03
N THR A 102 18.03 13.17 2.48
CA THR A 102 17.93 12.37 1.23
C THR A 102 17.50 13.17 0.01
N GLY A 103 16.92 14.35 0.21
CA GLY A 103 16.28 15.16 -0.84
C GLY A 103 15.00 14.55 -1.42
N LYS A 104 14.50 13.45 -0.84
CA LYS A 104 13.28 12.75 -1.28
C LYS A 104 12.05 13.27 -0.54
N LEU A 105 10.85 12.90 -1.02
CA LEU A 105 9.59 13.17 -0.34
C LEU A 105 9.58 12.51 1.04
N ASP A 106 9.24 13.28 2.08
CA ASP A 106 9.22 12.83 3.47
C ASP A 106 7.81 12.38 3.87
N VAL A 107 7.45 11.16 3.42
CA VAL A 107 6.12 10.57 3.62
C VAL A 107 5.91 10.21 5.09
N GLY A 108 6.90 9.60 5.74
CA GLY A 108 6.85 9.25 7.15
C GLY A 108 6.56 10.45 8.04
N ARG A 109 7.20 11.61 7.78
CA ARG A 109 6.86 12.85 8.48
C ARG A 109 5.44 13.32 8.18
N ALA A 110 4.98 13.24 6.93
CA ALA A 110 3.64 13.70 6.56
C ALA A 110 2.55 12.89 7.25
N VAL A 111 2.67 11.57 7.26
CA VAL A 111 1.72 10.62 7.85
C VAL A 111 1.81 10.61 9.38
N GLY A 112 3.04 10.61 9.90
CA GLY A 112 3.36 10.36 11.29
C GLY A 112 3.37 8.87 11.64
N HIS A 113 3.80 8.56 12.86
CA HIS A 113 3.89 7.20 13.37
C HIS A 113 3.13 7.01 14.70
N ASP A 114 2.53 8.06 15.26
CA ASP A 114 1.77 7.99 16.52
C ASP A 114 0.29 7.77 16.22
N GLY A 115 -0.02 6.61 15.68
CA GLY A 115 -1.37 6.27 15.27
C GLY A 115 -1.46 4.87 14.67
N THR A 116 -2.44 4.65 13.80
CA THR A 116 -2.82 3.30 13.37
C THR A 116 -3.00 3.17 11.87
N LEU A 117 -2.71 1.95 11.39
CA LEU A 117 -3.18 1.42 10.12
C LEU A 117 -4.30 0.42 10.41
N ARG A 118 -5.46 0.68 9.82
CA ARG A 118 -6.65 -0.16 9.93
C ARG A 118 -7.09 -0.64 8.55
N VAL A 119 -7.36 -1.93 8.45
CA VAL A 119 -7.85 -2.57 7.23
C VAL A 119 -9.15 -3.30 7.57
N ILE A 120 -10.22 -2.90 6.90
CA ILE A 120 -11.58 -3.40 7.10
C ILE A 120 -11.97 -4.16 5.85
N ARG A 121 -12.32 -5.45 5.99
CA ARG A 121 -12.81 -6.29 4.90
C ARG A 121 -14.29 -6.56 5.12
N ASP A 122 -15.10 -6.06 4.19
CA ASP A 122 -16.50 -6.43 4.06
C ASP A 122 -16.57 -7.56 3.04
N MET A 123 -16.84 -8.76 3.54
CA MET A 123 -16.87 -9.99 2.74
C MET A 123 -18.30 -10.37 2.32
N SER A 124 -19.25 -9.42 2.33
CA SER A 124 -20.68 -9.71 2.11
C SER A 124 -21.22 -10.80 3.06
N LEU A 125 -20.60 -10.92 4.25
CA LEU A 125 -20.99 -11.81 5.33
C LEU A 125 -21.78 -11.02 6.39
N ARG A 126 -22.26 -11.71 7.44
CA ARG A 126 -22.97 -11.04 8.55
C ARG A 126 -22.09 -10.08 9.35
N HIS A 127 -20.77 -10.21 9.30
CA HIS A 127 -19.82 -9.40 10.07
C HIS A 127 -18.58 -9.08 9.24
N ASP A 128 -18.16 -7.82 9.31
CA ASP A 128 -16.91 -7.34 8.72
C ASP A 128 -15.70 -7.82 9.54
N PHE A 129 -14.59 -8.08 8.87
CA PHE A 129 -13.31 -8.33 9.53
C PHE A 129 -12.51 -7.03 9.60
N THR A 130 -11.97 -6.70 10.78
CA THR A 130 -11.09 -5.54 10.96
C THR A 130 -9.77 -5.99 11.54
N GLY A 131 -8.67 -5.69 10.85
CA GLY A 131 -7.32 -5.73 11.41
C GLY A 131 -6.80 -4.33 11.65
N THR A 132 -6.19 -4.10 12.82
CA THR A 132 -5.61 -2.81 13.20
C THR A 132 -4.23 -3.04 13.78
N VAL A 133 -3.25 -2.26 13.33
CA VAL A 133 -1.90 -2.22 13.91
C VAL A 133 -1.48 -0.78 14.16
N ASN A 134 -0.56 -0.58 15.10
CA ASN A 134 0.12 0.70 15.25
C ASN A 134 1.06 0.92 14.06
N LEU A 135 1.14 2.16 13.59
CA LEU A 135 2.14 2.55 12.59
C LEU A 135 3.54 2.38 13.19
N GLN A 136 4.47 1.91 12.38
CA GLN A 136 5.87 1.72 12.77
C GLN A 136 6.71 2.90 12.31
N THR A 137 6.51 3.35 11.08
CA THR A 137 7.33 4.42 10.48
C THR A 137 6.53 5.51 9.76
N GLY A 138 5.31 5.21 9.31
CA GLY A 138 4.50 6.13 8.51
C GLY A 138 4.91 6.17 7.03
N GLU A 139 5.92 5.40 6.61
CA GLU A 139 6.32 5.27 5.21
C GLU A 139 5.34 4.42 4.37
N ILE A 140 4.27 3.91 5.00
CA ILE A 140 3.18 3.09 4.44
C ILE A 140 3.62 1.67 4.07
N ALA A 141 4.71 1.49 3.32
CA ALA A 141 5.15 0.17 2.88
C ALA A 141 5.52 -0.75 4.05
N GLU A 142 6.33 -0.23 4.98
CA GLU A 142 6.75 -0.96 6.19
C GLU A 142 5.57 -1.21 7.14
N ASP A 143 4.65 -0.24 7.24
CA ASP A 143 3.44 -0.37 8.05
C ASP A 143 2.53 -1.50 7.51
N PHE A 144 2.43 -1.64 6.17
CA PHE A 144 1.73 -2.77 5.55
C PHE A 144 2.46 -4.10 5.73
N ALA A 145 3.78 -4.14 5.59
CA ALA A 145 4.56 -5.34 5.87
C ALA A 145 4.35 -5.83 7.32
N TYR A 146 4.32 -4.89 8.27
CA TYR A 146 4.00 -5.16 9.67
C TYR A 146 2.55 -5.63 9.86
N TYR A 147 1.59 -4.99 9.20
CA TYR A 147 0.18 -5.41 9.20
C TYR A 147 0.00 -6.84 8.70
N PHE A 148 0.57 -7.21 7.55
CA PHE A 148 0.47 -8.57 7.03
C PHE A 148 1.10 -9.60 7.98
N THR A 149 2.22 -9.23 8.61
CA THR A 149 2.88 -10.12 9.57
C THR A 149 2.04 -10.35 10.82
N LEU A 150 1.47 -9.30 11.42
CA LEU A 150 0.74 -9.43 12.69
C LEU A 150 -0.74 -9.77 12.55
N SER A 151 -1.45 -9.11 11.64
CA SER A 151 -2.91 -9.29 11.50
C SER A 151 -3.26 -10.46 10.60
N GLU A 152 -2.46 -10.72 9.56
CA GLU A 152 -2.73 -11.79 8.58
C GLU A 152 -1.84 -13.03 8.80
N GLN A 153 -0.91 -12.98 9.76
CA GLN A 153 0.04 -14.06 10.08
C GLN A 153 0.79 -14.57 8.84
N THR A 154 1.02 -13.67 7.88
CA THR A 154 1.65 -13.97 6.60
C THR A 154 2.84 -13.03 6.43
N PRO A 155 4.06 -13.44 6.83
CA PRO A 155 5.26 -12.64 6.64
C PRO A 155 5.38 -12.21 5.16
N SER A 156 5.47 -10.90 4.96
CA SER A 156 5.38 -10.29 3.64
C SER A 156 6.43 -9.19 3.48
N ALA A 157 7.15 -9.22 2.36
CA ALA A 157 7.93 -8.07 1.91
C ALA A 157 7.04 -7.20 1.02
N VAL A 158 6.95 -5.90 1.33
CA VAL A 158 6.10 -4.95 0.62
C VAL A 158 6.94 -3.76 0.17
N SER A 159 6.87 -3.42 -1.11
CA SER A 159 7.50 -2.24 -1.69
C SER A 159 6.44 -1.43 -2.42
N LEU A 160 6.32 -0.15 -2.07
CA LEU A 160 5.34 0.79 -2.64
C LEU A 160 6.09 2.02 -3.12
N GLY A 161 5.94 2.36 -4.39
CA GLY A 161 6.68 3.45 -5.03
C GLY A 161 5.74 4.45 -5.69
N VAL A 162 6.05 5.74 -5.53
CA VAL A 162 5.41 6.84 -6.28
C VAL A 162 6.49 7.83 -6.67
N LEU A 163 6.59 8.14 -7.96
CA LEU A 163 7.44 9.18 -8.51
C LEU A 163 6.57 10.36 -8.92
N VAL A 164 6.82 11.52 -8.32
CA VAL A 164 6.10 12.76 -8.59
C VAL A 164 7.08 13.78 -9.17
N ASP A 165 6.68 14.47 -10.24
CA ASP A 165 7.48 15.55 -10.84
C ASP A 165 7.35 16.87 -10.06
N LYS A 166 8.04 17.91 -10.53
CA LYS A 166 8.03 19.23 -9.89
C LYS A 166 6.70 19.99 -10.03
N ASN A 167 5.82 19.54 -10.92
CA ASN A 167 4.51 20.11 -11.18
C ASN A 167 3.39 19.31 -10.49
N SER A 168 3.75 18.40 -9.56
CA SER A 168 2.83 17.51 -8.86
C SER A 168 2.16 16.45 -9.74
N ASN A 169 2.68 16.17 -10.94
CA ASN A 169 2.19 15.06 -11.76
C ASN A 169 2.83 13.75 -11.31
N VAL A 170 2.03 12.70 -11.22
CA VAL A 170 2.51 11.35 -10.90
C VAL A 170 3.07 10.73 -12.18
N MET A 171 4.39 10.55 -12.23
CA MET A 171 5.09 10.00 -13.39
C MET A 171 5.07 8.46 -13.40
N ALA A 172 5.11 7.85 -12.22
CA ALA A 172 5.06 6.41 -12.05
C ALA A 172 4.51 6.08 -10.65
N SER A 173 3.71 5.02 -10.54
CA SER A 173 3.28 4.46 -9.27
C SER A 173 3.14 2.95 -9.39
N GLY A 174 3.48 2.24 -8.32
CA GLY A 174 3.33 0.79 -8.30
C GLY A 174 3.59 0.14 -6.96
N ALA A 175 3.35 -1.17 -6.93
CA ALA A 175 3.55 -2.01 -5.77
C ALA A 175 4.18 -3.36 -6.15
N LEU A 176 5.02 -3.87 -5.26
CA LEU A 176 5.51 -5.24 -5.24
C LEU A 176 5.22 -5.83 -3.87
N MET A 177 4.68 -7.05 -3.84
CA MET A 177 4.54 -7.81 -2.61
C MET A 177 4.96 -9.25 -2.82
N ILE A 178 5.79 -9.75 -1.92
CA ILE A 178 6.26 -11.13 -1.88
C ILE A 178 5.82 -11.73 -0.56
N GLN A 179 5.12 -12.86 -0.61
CA GLN A 179 4.62 -13.58 0.56
C GLN A 179 5.09 -15.03 0.53
N MET A 180 5.51 -15.51 1.68
CA MET A 180 5.86 -16.92 1.87
C MET A 180 4.59 -17.71 2.17
N MET A 181 4.41 -18.85 1.50
CA MET A 181 3.34 -19.80 1.83
C MET A 181 3.73 -20.64 3.05
N PRO A 182 2.76 -21.22 3.79
CA PRO A 182 3.05 -21.98 5.03
C PRO A 182 4.07 -23.12 4.85
N GLU A 183 4.06 -23.74 3.68
CA GLU A 183 4.96 -24.83 3.26
C GLU A 183 6.33 -24.37 2.71
N ALA A 184 6.65 -23.08 2.73
CA ALA A 184 7.92 -22.58 2.22
C ALA A 184 9.13 -23.05 3.04
N SER A 185 10.20 -23.46 2.34
CA SER A 185 11.45 -23.88 2.98
C SER A 185 12.36 -22.70 3.32
N GLU A 186 13.35 -22.90 4.19
CA GLU A 186 14.39 -21.87 4.44
C GLU A 186 15.14 -21.44 3.18
N ALA A 187 15.29 -22.35 2.20
CA ALA A 187 15.92 -22.02 0.93
C ALA A 187 15.05 -21.06 0.10
N ASP A 188 13.72 -21.24 0.14
CA ASP A 188 12.78 -20.34 -0.54
C ASP A 188 12.78 -18.95 0.11
N VAL A 189 12.86 -18.88 1.45
CA VAL A 189 13.00 -17.61 2.18
C VAL A 189 14.26 -16.87 1.76
N LYS A 190 15.42 -17.56 1.74
CA LYS A 190 16.69 -16.94 1.31
C LYS A 190 16.65 -16.47 -0.14
N ALA A 191 16.01 -17.23 -1.03
CA ALA A 191 15.84 -16.83 -2.42
C ALA A 191 14.99 -15.55 -2.55
N ALA A 192 13.89 -15.46 -1.80
CA ALA A 192 13.05 -14.27 -1.75
C ALA A 192 13.81 -13.05 -1.19
N GLU A 193 14.56 -13.23 -0.09
CA GLU A 193 15.35 -12.15 0.51
C GLU A 193 16.45 -11.63 -0.43
N GLN A 194 17.10 -12.52 -1.19
CA GLN A 194 18.11 -12.12 -2.16
C GLN A 194 17.49 -11.28 -3.28
N ALA A 195 16.32 -11.69 -3.78
CA ALA A 195 15.61 -10.98 -4.85
C ALA A 195 15.13 -9.57 -4.45
N VAL A 196 14.94 -9.30 -3.15
CA VAL A 196 14.54 -7.97 -2.65
C VAL A 196 15.75 -7.05 -2.41
N LYS A 197 16.95 -7.60 -2.22
CA LYS A 197 18.19 -6.83 -1.99
C LYS A 197 18.82 -6.29 -3.28
N GLU A 198 18.49 -6.87 -4.42
CA GLU A 198 18.98 -6.50 -5.77
C GLU A 198 18.11 -5.42 -6.41
#